data_AF-A0A8X7WKY2-F1
#
_entry.id   AF-A0A8X7WKY2-F1
#
_cell.length_a   1.000
_cell.length_b   1.000
_cell.length_c   1.000
_cell.angle_alpha   90.00
_cell.angle_beta   90.00
_cell.angle_gamma   90.00
#
_symmetry.space_group_name_H-M   'P 1'
#
loop_
_entity.id
_entity.type
_entity.pdbx_description
1 polymer ?
#
loop_
_entity_poly.entity_id
_entity_poly.type
_entity_poly.pdbx_seq_one_letter_code
_entity_poly.pdbx_strand_id
1 'polypeptide(L)' 'MNVFGSDKTGTLTLNKLCVYKSLIEVFPRNIDSGAVVLIAARASKFENQDAIDASIAILINSDWQEKESKR' A
#
# COMPACT_ATOMS: atom_id res chain seq x y z
N MET A 1 -24.78 22.82 20.04
CA MET A 1 -23.41 22.89 19.49
C MET A 1 -23.37 22.01 18.27
N ASN A 2 -22.93 22.53 17.12
CA ASN A 2 -22.99 21.86 15.81
C ASN A 2 -21.57 21.49 15.35
N VAL A 3 -20.89 20.64 16.12
CA VAL A 3 -19.57 20.10 15.72
C VAL A 3 -19.77 18.72 15.12
N PHE A 4 -19.16 18.48 13.97
CA PHE A 4 -19.13 17.18 13.32
C PHE A 4 -17.74 16.58 13.44
N GLY A 5 -17.63 15.40 14.05
CA GLY A 5 -16.40 14.64 14.21
C GLY A 5 -16.42 13.44 13.26
N SER A 6 -16.04 13.65 12.01
CA SER A 6 -15.87 12.55 11.06
C SER A 6 -14.49 11.92 11.16
N ASP A 7 -14.48 10.60 11.10
CA ASP A 7 -13.25 9.85 10.92
C ASP A 7 -12.68 10.05 9.53
N LYS A 8 -11.36 10.04 9.43
CA LYS A 8 -10.68 10.22 8.14
C LYS A 8 -10.70 8.93 7.33
N THR A 9 -10.31 7.82 7.95
CA THR A 9 -10.16 6.52 7.28
C THR A 9 -11.54 5.90 7.04
N GLY A 10 -11.85 5.56 5.79
CA GLY A 10 -13.12 4.92 5.44
C GLY A 10 -14.34 5.85 5.39
N THR A 11 -14.23 7.12 5.83
CA THR A 11 -15.30 8.13 5.67
C THR A 11 -14.85 9.28 4.77
N LEU A 12 -13.78 10.00 5.12
CA LEU A 12 -13.26 11.09 4.27
C LEU A 12 -12.28 10.64 3.19
N THR A 13 -11.87 9.37 3.22
CA THR A 13 -10.93 8.78 2.26
C THR A 13 -11.47 7.47 1.70
N LEU A 14 -11.05 7.12 0.48
CA LEU A 14 -11.51 5.91 -0.22
C LEU A 14 -11.03 4.60 0.40
N ASN A 15 -10.18 4.66 1.42
CA ASN A 15 -9.52 3.49 2.01
C ASN A 15 -8.83 2.60 0.95
N LYS A 16 -8.25 3.22 -0.09
CA LYS A 16 -7.45 2.58 -1.14
C LYS A 16 -6.04 3.15 -1.07
N LEU A 17 -5.15 2.41 -0.44
CA LEU A 17 -3.76 2.84 -0.22
C LEU A 17 -2.93 2.52 -1.48
N CYS A 18 -2.01 3.43 -1.81
CA CYS A 18 -1.04 3.26 -2.89
C CYS A 18 0.36 3.44 -2.30
N VAL A 19 1.29 2.56 -2.68
CA VAL A 19 2.69 2.61 -2.23
C VAL A 19 3.59 2.96 -3.41
N TYR A 20 4.40 4.00 -3.26
CA TYR A 20 5.37 4.41 -4.27
C TYR A 20 6.74 3.80 -3.96
N LYS A 21 7.25 2.94 -4.85
CA LYS A 21 8.56 2.26 -4.67
C LYS A 21 9.72 3.26 -4.54
N SER A 22 9.62 4.42 -5.19
CA SER A 22 10.62 5.49 -5.12
C SER A 22 10.76 6.14 -3.74
N LEU A 23 9.76 5.99 -2.87
CA LEU A 23 9.76 6.57 -1.52
C LEU A 23 10.12 5.55 -0.44
N ILE A 24 10.49 4.32 -0.81
CA ILE A 24 10.84 3.27 0.14
C ILE A 24 12.31 3.44 0.57
N GLU A 25 12.51 3.74 1.84
CA GLU A 25 13.84 3.77 2.47
C GLU A 25 14.09 2.48 3.25
N VAL A 26 15.28 1.89 3.05
CA VAL A 26 15.68 0.63 3.69
C VAL A 26 16.84 0.89 4.63
N PHE A 27 16.63 0.61 5.92
CA PHE A 27 17.65 0.82 6.96
C PHE A 27 18.67 -0.34 7.07
N PRO A 28 18.30 -1.62 6.91
CA PRO A 28 19.27 -2.71 6.90
C PRO A 28 20.17 -2.69 5.66
N ARG A 29 21.50 -2.81 5.85
CA ARG A 29 22.48 -2.73 4.75
C ARG A 29 22.46 -3.90 3.77
N ASN A 30 21.88 -5.04 4.17
CA ASN A 30 21.92 -6.29 3.41
C ASN A 30 20.57 -6.64 2.77
N ILE A 31 19.63 -5.71 2.75
CA ILE A 31 18.28 -5.92 2.21
C ILE A 31 18.02 -4.84 1.17
N ASP A 32 17.53 -5.24 0.01
CA ASP A 32 17.07 -4.33 -1.03
C ASP A 32 15.58 -3.97 -0.84
N SER A 33 15.18 -2.82 -1.37
CA SER A 33 13.79 -2.36 -1.42
C SER A 33 12.82 -3.43 -1.96
N GLY A 34 13.20 -4.18 -3.00
CA GLY A 34 12.40 -5.27 -3.54
C GLY A 34 12.23 -6.43 -2.56
N ALA A 35 13.28 -6.74 -1.79
CA ALA A 35 13.22 -7.76 -0.76
C ALA A 35 12.30 -7.34 0.41
N VAL A 36 12.30 -6.07 0.81
CA VAL A 36 11.36 -5.54 1.82
C VAL A 36 9.91 -5.70 1.36
N VAL A 37 9.62 -5.35 0.10
CA VAL A 37 8.28 -5.49 -0.47
C VAL A 37 7.83 -6.96 -0.51
N LEU A 38 8.72 -7.89 -0.88
CA LEU A 38 8.46 -9.33 -0.87
C LEU A 38 8.16 -9.86 0.54
N ILE A 39 8.91 -9.39 1.54
CA ILE A 39 8.68 -9.76 2.95
C ILE A 39 7.32 -9.22 3.43
N ALA A 40 7.00 -7.96 3.10
CA ALA A 40 5.70 -7.37 3.43
C ALA A 40 4.54 -8.16 2.79
N ALA A 41 4.67 -8.57 1.53
CA ALA A 41 3.66 -9.35 0.84
C ALA A 41 3.49 -10.75 1.44
N ARG A 42 4.57 -11.39 1.91
CA ARG A 42 4.49 -12.68 2.61
C ARG A 42 3.86 -12.58 3.99
N ALA A 43 4.04 -11.45 4.67
CA ALA A 43 3.39 -11.17 5.95
C ALA A 43 1.91 -10.79 5.78
N SER A 44 1.54 -10.23 4.63
CA SER A 44 0.17 -9.88 4.27
C SER A 44 -0.66 -11.14 4.03
N LYS A 45 -1.91 -11.17 4.50
CA LYS A 45 -2.81 -12.31 4.31
C LYS A 45 -3.63 -12.11 3.04
N PHE A 46 -3.52 -13.02 2.07
CA PHE A 46 -4.24 -12.89 0.79
C PHE A 46 -5.77 -12.94 0.92
N GLU A 47 -6.26 -13.57 1.99
CA GLU A 47 -7.70 -13.70 2.30
C GLU A 47 -8.24 -12.50 3.09
N ASN A 48 -7.35 -11.66 3.63
CA ASN A 48 -7.73 -10.52 4.45
C ASN A 48 -8.10 -9.34 3.54
N GLN A 49 -9.32 -8.81 3.72
CA GLN A 49 -9.83 -7.68 2.93
C GLN A 49 -9.37 -6.31 3.47
N ASP A 50 -8.29 -6.27 4.26
CA ASP A 50 -7.75 -5.00 4.74
C ASP A 50 -7.15 -4.22 3.56
N ALA A 51 -7.45 -2.92 3.52
CA ALA A 51 -6.93 -1.99 2.53
C ALA A 51 -5.40 -1.98 2.48
N ILE A 52 -4.74 -2.24 3.62
CA ILE A 52 -3.28 -2.30 3.70
C ILE A 52 -2.76 -3.54 2.96
N ASP A 53 -3.26 -4.72 3.28
CA ASP A 53 -2.81 -5.98 2.65
C ASP A 53 -3.07 -5.96 1.14
N ALA A 54 -4.22 -5.43 0.73
CA ALA A 54 -4.56 -5.24 -0.69
C ALA A 54 -3.54 -4.33 -1.40
N SER A 55 -3.09 -3.24 -0.76
CA SER A 55 -2.12 -2.32 -1.36
C SER A 55 -0.74 -2.96 -1.56
N ILE A 56 -0.31 -3.83 -0.64
CA ILE A 56 0.94 -4.58 -0.77
C ILE A 56 0.82 -5.67 -1.84
N ALA A 57 -0.33 -6.35 -1.94
CA ALA A 57 -0.59 -7.32 -3.01
C ALA A 57 -0.56 -6.67 -4.41
N ILE A 58 -1.09 -5.45 -4.54
CA ILE A 58 -1.02 -4.67 -5.79
C ILE A 58 0.43 -4.29 -6.13
N LEU A 59 1.24 -3.95 -5.12
CA LEU A 59 2.64 -3.53 -5.28
C LEU A 59 3.55 -4.62 -5.84
N ILE A 60 3.31 -5.89 -5.48
CA ILE A 60 4.06 -7.03 -6.03
C ILE A 60 3.61 -7.42 -7.44
N ASN A 61 2.33 -7.20 -7.77
CA ASN A 61 1.73 -7.57 -9.05
C ASN A 61 1.92 -6.45 -10.10
N SER A 62 3.01 -5.69 -9.99
CA SER A 62 3.20 -4.39 -10.61
C SER A 62 3.50 -4.45 -12.12
N ASP A 63 2.53 -4.94 -12.89
CA ASP A 63 2.23 -4.52 -14.27
C ASP A 63 1.13 -3.43 -14.30
N TRP A 64 0.51 -3.12 -13.15
CA TRP A 64 -0.67 -2.24 -13.06
C TRP A 64 -0.35 -0.74 -13.00
N GLN A 65 0.70 -0.32 -12.29
CA GLN A 65 1.04 1.11 -12.14
C GLN A 65 1.53 1.76 -13.45
N GLU A 66 2.13 0.98 -14.35
CA GLU A 66 2.61 1.49 -15.63
C GLU A 66 1.49 1.73 -16.66
N LYS A 67 0.33 1.07 -16.47
CA LYS A 67 -0.84 1.21 -17.37
C LYS A 67 -1.73 2.40 -17.05
N GLU A 68 -1.78 2.86 -15.79
CA GLU A 68 -2.54 4.07 -15.43
C GLU A 68 -1.78 5.37 -15.71
N SER A 69 -0.44 5.38 -15.58
CA SER A 69 0.36 6.57 -15.94
C SER A 69 0.45 6.82 -17.45
N LYS A 70 0.09 5.84 -18.28
CA LYS A 70 0.05 5.92 -19.76
C LYS A 70 -1.37 6.13 -20.32
N ARG A 71 -2.37 6.38 -19.47
CA ARG A 71 -3.74 6.73 -19.87
C ARG A 71 -4.06 8.18 -19.59
#